data_AF-A0A966WIF3-F1
#
_entry.id   AF-A0A966WIF3-F1
#
_cell.length_a   1.000
_cell.length_b   1.000
_cell.length_c   1.000
_cell.angle_alpha   90.00
_cell.angle_beta   90.00
_cell.angle_gamma   90.00
#
_symmetry.space_group_name_H-M   'P 1'
#
loop_
_entity.id
_entity.type
_entity.pdbx_description
1 polymer ?
#
loop_
_entity_poly.entity_id
_entity_poly.type
_entity_poly.pdbx_seq_one_letter_code
_entity_poly.pdbx_strand_id
1 'polypeptide(L)'
;MIAILLNVFPDVFLSMFGQDQAFTVAAIPVLRVVTLALLMMSVSTVMLNTVTASGNTRITFYIEAAAIVLYSAYVYVVSEYYFLPITYGWMSEWLYWICLFTPSFLYVRSGKWKNKKI
;
A
#
# COMPACT_ATOMS: atom_id res chain seq x y z
N MET A 1 -9.75 12.99 4.70
CA MET A 1 -9.59 14.46 4.77
C MET A 1 -8.23 14.90 4.23
N ILE A 2 -7.12 14.41 4.77
CA ILE A 2 -5.75 14.76 4.32
C ILE A 2 -5.48 14.41 2.84
N ALA A 3 -5.90 13.23 2.37
CA ALA A 3 -5.69 12.84 0.97
C ALA A 3 -6.35 13.80 -0.04
N ILE A 4 -7.52 14.37 0.31
CA ILE A 4 -8.23 15.32 -0.55
C ILE A 4 -7.49 16.65 -0.60
N LEU A 5 -7.04 17.17 0.56
CA LEU A 5 -6.28 18.42 0.63
C LEU A 5 -4.98 18.35 -0.19
N LEU A 6 -4.26 17.22 -0.11
CA LEU A 6 -3.02 16.99 -0.86
C LEU A 6 -3.25 16.87 -2.38
N ASN A 7 -4.41 16.38 -2.82
CA ASN A 7 -4.74 16.27 -4.25
C ASN A 7 -5.25 17.59 -4.84
N VAL A 8 -5.90 18.44 -4.05
CA VAL A 8 -6.46 19.74 -4.49
C VAL A 8 -5.37 20.82 -4.52
N PHE A 9 -4.43 20.81 -3.57
CA PHE A 9 -3.32 21.77 -3.50
C PHE A 9 -1.94 21.08 -3.49
N PRO A 10 -1.59 20.30 -4.53
CA PRO A 10 -0.32 19.58 -4.58
C PRO A 10 0.88 20.53 -4.65
N ASP A 11 0.78 21.63 -5.41
CA ASP A 11 1.85 22.62 -5.56
C ASP A 11 2.17 23.38 -4.27
N VAL A 12 1.15 23.69 -3.46
CA VAL A 12 1.35 24.36 -2.16
C VAL A 12 2.11 23.46 -1.21
N PHE A 13 1.80 22.15 -1.22
CA PHE A 13 2.52 21.18 -0.40
C PHE A 13 3.93 20.92 -0.91
N LEU A 14 4.11 20.77 -2.22
CA LEU A 14 5.42 20.48 -2.84
C LEU A 14 6.36 21.69 -2.79
N SER A 15 5.84 22.92 -2.85
CA SER A 15 6.65 24.14 -2.72
C SER A 15 7.27 24.32 -1.33
N MET A 16 6.72 23.70 -0.28
CA MET A 16 7.33 23.68 1.06
C MET A 16 8.68 22.96 1.10
N PHE A 17 8.95 22.06 0.14
CA PHE A 17 10.22 21.35 0.05
C PHE A 17 11.34 22.19 -0.60
N GLY A 18 11.02 23.38 -1.14
CA GLY A 18 12.01 24.32 -1.66
C GLY A 18 12.86 23.80 -2.84
N GLN A 19 12.36 22.81 -3.57
CA GLN A 19 13.05 22.13 -4.68
C GLN A 19 12.73 22.79 -6.03
N ASP A 20 13.51 22.43 -7.06
CA ASP A 20 13.34 22.93 -8.43
C ASP A 20 11.96 22.59 -9.03
N GLN A 21 11.53 23.39 -10.01
CA GLN A 21 10.23 23.21 -10.67
C GLN A 21 10.10 21.84 -11.36
N ALA A 22 11.21 21.26 -11.81
CA ALA A 22 11.26 19.91 -12.36
C ALA A 22 10.92 18.83 -11.32
N PHE A 23 11.33 19.02 -10.06
CA PHE A 23 10.97 18.12 -8.96
C PHE A 23 9.47 18.16 -8.69
N THR A 24 8.87 19.36 -8.62
CA THR A 24 7.43 19.54 -8.40
C THR A 24 6.61 18.83 -9.48
N VAL A 25 6.98 19.00 -10.75
CA VAL A 25 6.29 18.34 -11.87
C VAL A 25 6.37 16.81 -11.79
N ALA A 26 7.52 16.26 -11.41
CA ALA A 26 7.70 14.82 -11.23
C ALA A 26 7.00 14.27 -9.97
N ALA A 27 6.88 15.08 -8.92
CA ALA A 27 6.31 14.68 -7.63
C ALA A 27 4.78 14.74 -7.61
N ILE A 28 4.13 15.57 -8.41
CA ILE A 28 2.66 15.63 -8.52
C ILE A 28 2.03 14.24 -8.79
N PRO A 29 2.44 13.49 -9.83
CA PRO A 29 1.83 12.18 -10.09
C PRO A 29 2.14 11.17 -8.98
N VAL A 30 3.33 11.23 -8.37
CA VAL A 30 3.70 10.39 -7.22
C VAL A 30 2.80 10.67 -6.02
N LEU A 31 2.56 11.94 -5.70
CA LEU A 31 1.70 12.35 -4.58
C LEU A 31 0.28 11.78 -4.74
N ARG A 32 -0.26 11.76 -5.96
CA ARG A 32 -1.57 11.16 -6.25
C ARG A 32 -1.58 9.65 -6.01
N VAL A 33 -0.53 8.94 -6.42
CA VAL A 33 -0.38 7.50 -6.18
C VAL A 33 -0.31 7.21 -4.68
N VAL A 34 0.53 7.95 -3.95
CA VAL A 34 0.75 7.76 -2.51
C VAL A 34 -0.50 8.09 -1.69
N THR A 35 -1.20 9.18 -2.02
CA THR A 35 -2.43 9.55 -1.30
C THR A 35 -3.54 8.51 -1.45
N LEU A 36 -3.66 7.87 -2.62
CA LEU A 36 -4.54 6.72 -2.81
C LEU A 36 -4.05 5.49 -2.03
N ALA A 37 -2.74 5.23 -2.04
CA ALA A 37 -2.14 4.14 -1.27
C ALA A 37 -2.43 4.27 0.23
N LEU A 38 -2.38 5.47 0.79
CA LEU A 38 -2.70 5.75 2.20
C LEU A 38 -4.16 5.40 2.55
N LEU A 39 -5.09 5.62 1.64
CA LEU A 39 -6.49 5.21 1.85
C LEU A 39 -6.60 3.68 1.86
N MET A 40 -5.95 3.00 0.92
CA MET A 40 -5.92 1.53 0.84
C MET A 40 -5.25 0.92 2.08
N MET A 41 -4.15 1.51 2.54
CA MET A 41 -3.46 1.15 3.78
C MET A 41 -4.42 1.15 4.96
N SER A 42 -5.21 2.21 5.13
CA SER A 42 -6.14 2.30 6.27
C SER A 42 -7.13 1.14 6.34
N VAL A 43 -7.65 0.70 5.21
CA VAL A 43 -8.60 -0.43 5.15
C VAL A 43 -7.87 -1.77 5.33
N SER A 44 -6.72 -1.92 4.67
CA SER A 44 -5.93 -3.15 4.67
C SER A 44 -5.38 -3.47 6.06
N THR A 45 -4.88 -2.45 6.77
CA THR A 45 -4.36 -2.58 8.13
C THR A 45 -5.46 -3.00 9.12
N VAL A 46 -6.67 -2.44 9.02
CA VAL A 46 -7.81 -2.87 9.86
C VAL A 46 -8.17 -4.33 9.61
N MET A 47 -8.20 -4.78 8.35
CA MET A 47 -8.47 -6.18 8.02
C MET A 47 -7.36 -7.11 8.54
N LEU A 48 -6.10 -6.78 8.32
CA LEU A 48 -4.96 -7.58 8.79
C LEU A 48 -4.95 -7.66 10.32
N ASN A 49 -5.18 -6.55 11.01
CA ASN A 49 -5.30 -6.51 12.47
C ASN A 49 -6.45 -7.39 12.97
N THR A 50 -7.55 -7.48 12.22
CA THR A 50 -8.67 -8.39 12.54
C THR A 50 -8.27 -9.86 12.42
N VAL A 51 -7.48 -10.22 11.39
CA VAL A 51 -6.93 -11.58 11.24
C VAL A 51 -5.97 -11.90 12.37
N THR A 52 -5.09 -10.96 12.72
CA THR A 52 -4.14 -11.12 13.83
C THR A 52 -4.87 -11.28 15.17
N ALA A 53 -5.92 -10.50 15.42
CA ALA A 53 -6.75 -10.61 16.62
C ALA A 53 -7.48 -11.97 16.75
N SER A 54 -7.69 -12.69 15.65
CA SER A 54 -8.26 -14.05 15.68
C SER A 54 -7.31 -15.13 16.25
N GLY A 55 -6.10 -14.75 16.66
CA GLY A 55 -5.12 -15.65 17.28
C GLY A 55 -4.50 -16.64 16.30
N ASN A 56 -4.44 -16.29 15.01
CA ASN A 56 -3.80 -17.10 13.97
C ASN A 56 -2.63 -16.34 13.32
N THR A 57 -1.64 -16.01 14.15
CA THR A 57 -0.44 -15.25 13.76
C THR A 57 0.34 -15.91 12.61
N ARG A 58 0.24 -17.24 12.46
CA ARG A 58 0.86 -17.97 11.34
C ARG A 58 0.28 -17.54 10.00
N ILE A 59 -1.03 -17.35 9.90
CA ILE A 59 -1.68 -16.91 8.65
C ILE A 59 -1.31 -15.46 8.35
N THR A 60 -1.34 -14.58 9.35
CA THR A 60 -0.86 -13.19 9.20
C THR A 60 0.57 -13.18 8.64
N PHE A 61 1.46 -13.97 9.25
CA PHE A 61 2.86 -14.04 8.82
C PHE A 61 3.01 -14.50 7.36
N TYR A 62 2.27 -15.53 6.92
CA TYR A 62 2.31 -15.96 5.52
C TYR A 62 1.80 -14.89 4.55
N ILE A 63 0.77 -14.14 4.95
CA ILE A 63 0.22 -13.04 4.14
C ILE A 63 1.26 -11.92 4.00
N GLU A 64 1.87 -11.50 5.11
CA GLU A 64 2.90 -10.45 5.11
C GLU A 64 4.14 -10.88 4.32
N ALA A 65 4.62 -12.11 4.53
CA ALA A 65 5.78 -12.64 3.80
C ALA A 65 5.52 -12.69 2.29
N ALA A 66 4.34 -13.17 1.85
CA ALA A 66 3.98 -13.19 0.45
C ALA A 66 3.86 -11.77 -0.15
N ALA A 67 3.29 -10.82 0.60
CA ALA A 67 3.16 -9.43 0.18
C ALA A 67 4.54 -8.78 -0.03
N ILE A 68 5.49 -9.00 0.89
CA ILE A 68 6.86 -8.47 0.77
C ILE A 68 7.58 -9.08 -0.43
N VAL A 69 7.48 -10.40 -0.65
CA VAL A 69 8.12 -11.05 -1.81
C VAL A 69 7.59 -10.49 -3.12
N LEU A 70 6.27 -10.34 -3.26
CA LEU A 70 5.65 -9.76 -4.45
C LEU A 70 6.01 -8.28 -4.64
N TYR A 71 6.05 -7.52 -3.55
CA TYR A 71 6.47 -6.12 -3.56
C TYR A 71 7.91 -5.98 -4.06
N SER A 72 8.85 -6.71 -3.49
CA SER A 72 10.27 -6.66 -3.88
C SER A 72 10.46 -7.09 -5.32
N ALA A 73 9.77 -8.15 -5.76
CA ALA A 73 9.82 -8.60 -7.15
C ALA A 73 9.30 -7.52 -8.12
N TYR A 74 8.18 -6.85 -7.79
CA TYR A 74 7.63 -5.78 -8.61
C TYR A 74 8.58 -4.58 -8.71
N VAL A 75 9.11 -4.10 -7.58
CA VAL A 75 10.05 -2.97 -7.55
C VAL A 75 11.31 -3.30 -8.36
N TYR A 76 11.84 -4.52 -8.23
CA TYR A 76 13.00 -4.96 -9.00
C TYR A 76 12.72 -4.92 -10.51
N VAL A 77 11.58 -5.46 -10.95
CA VAL A 77 11.21 -5.48 -12.38
C VAL A 77 10.99 -4.06 -12.92
N VAL A 78 10.28 -3.20 -12.18
CA VAL A 78 9.97 -1.83 -12.63
C VAL A 78 11.22 -0.96 -12.71
N SER A 79 12.12 -1.07 -11.73
CA SER A 79 13.33 -0.24 -11.66
C SER A 79 14.46 -0.76 -12.54
N GLU A 80 14.78 -2.05 -12.45
CA GLU A 80 16.00 -2.62 -13.05
C GLU A 80 15.78 -3.15 -14.47
N TYR A 81 14.58 -3.66 -14.77
CA TYR A 81 14.30 -4.24 -16.09
C TYR A 81 13.69 -3.22 -17.05
N TYR A 82 12.72 -2.43 -16.58
CA TYR A 82 11.99 -1.48 -17.42
C TYR A 82 12.44 -0.02 -17.29
N PHE A 83 13.29 0.33 -16.30
CA PHE A 83 13.75 1.71 -16.04
C PHE A 83 12.62 2.74 -16.06
N LEU A 84 11.46 2.38 -15.48
CA LEU A 84 10.27 3.21 -15.53
C LEU A 84 10.38 4.41 -14.57
N PRO A 85 9.62 5.49 -14.83
CA PRO A 85 9.54 6.62 -13.91
C PRO A 85 9.15 6.19 -12.50
N ILE A 86 9.66 6.93 -11.51
CA ILE A 86 9.43 6.66 -10.07
C ILE A 86 7.96 6.54 -9.69
N THR A 87 7.04 7.17 -10.44
CA THR A 87 5.59 7.02 -10.32
C THR A 87 5.14 5.55 -10.37
N TYR A 88 5.71 4.74 -11.27
CA TYR A 88 5.41 3.31 -11.35
C TYR A 88 6.03 2.54 -10.19
N GLY A 89 7.21 2.96 -9.72
CA GLY A 89 7.80 2.44 -8.49
C GLY A 89 6.84 2.58 -7.31
N TRP A 90 6.16 3.72 -7.19
CA TRP A 90 5.16 3.96 -6.12
C TRP A 90 3.86 3.16 -6.27
N MET A 91 3.53 2.67 -7.47
CA MET A 91 2.39 1.75 -7.64
C MET A 91 2.63 0.40 -6.94
N SER A 92 3.87 0.09 -6.56
CA SER A 92 4.19 -1.06 -5.70
C SER A 92 3.43 -1.02 -4.36
N GLU A 93 3.16 0.16 -3.82
CA GLU A 93 2.35 0.34 -2.62
C GLU A 93 0.94 -0.20 -2.82
N TRP A 94 0.33 0.08 -3.98
CA TRP A 94 -1.02 -0.42 -4.27
C TRP A 94 -1.03 -1.94 -4.32
N LEU A 95 -0.02 -2.54 -4.96
CA LEU A 95 0.15 -3.98 -5.00
C LEU A 95 0.31 -4.57 -3.59
N TYR A 96 1.13 -3.96 -2.75
CA TYR A 96 1.33 -4.39 -1.37
C TYR A 96 0.02 -4.35 -0.56
N TRP A 97 -0.69 -3.23 -0.58
CA TRP A 97 -1.96 -3.09 0.16
C TRP A 97 -3.05 -4.03 -0.35
N ILE A 98 -3.16 -4.23 -1.67
CA ILE A 98 -4.09 -5.22 -2.26
C ILE A 98 -3.71 -6.64 -1.81
N CYS A 99 -2.43 -6.98 -1.85
CA CYS A 99 -1.92 -8.28 -1.42
C CYS A 99 -2.14 -8.55 0.06
N LEU A 100 -2.18 -7.53 0.91
CA LEU A 100 -2.57 -7.67 2.32
C LEU A 100 -4.09 -7.76 2.48
N PHE A 101 -4.84 -6.92 1.76
CA PHE A 101 -6.29 -6.83 1.89
C PHE A 101 -7.02 -8.08 1.40
N THR A 102 -6.71 -8.57 0.20
CA THR A 102 -7.41 -9.69 -0.43
C THR A 102 -7.41 -10.96 0.42
N PRO A 103 -6.26 -11.51 0.85
CA PRO A 103 -6.24 -12.71 1.68
C PRO A 103 -6.79 -12.46 3.10
N SER A 104 -6.59 -11.26 3.66
CA SER A 104 -7.17 -10.92 4.96
C SER A 104 -8.70 -10.91 4.91
N PHE A 105 -9.28 -10.31 3.88
CA PHE A 105 -10.72 -10.29 3.64
C PHE A 105 -11.27 -11.70 3.40
N LEU A 106 -10.59 -12.51 2.59
CA LEU A 106 -10.97 -13.91 2.35
C LEU A 106 -10.91 -14.76 3.62
N TYR A 107 -9.91 -14.55 4.48
CA TYR A 107 -9.78 -15.26 5.75
C TYR A 107 -10.94 -14.93 6.71
N VAL A 108 -11.24 -13.64 6.89
CA VAL A 108 -12.35 -13.17 7.72
C VAL A 108 -13.69 -13.71 7.19
N ARG A 109 -13.90 -13.65 5.87
CA ARG A 109 -15.11 -14.19 5.22
C ARG A 109 -15.22 -15.71 5.33
N SER A 110 -14.10 -16.43 5.32
CA SER A 110 -14.07 -17.90 5.39
C SER A 110 -14.58 -18.47 6.71
N GLY A 111 -14.82 -17.66 7.75
CA GLY A 111 -15.41 -18.14 8.99
C GLY A 111 -14.51 -19.11 9.79
N LYS A 112 -13.26 -19.33 9.37
CA LYS A 112 -12.30 -20.23 10.04
C LYS A 112 -11.95 -19.76 11.46
N TRP A 113 -12.13 -18.47 11.75
CA TRP A 113 -12.05 -17.90 13.10
C TRP A 113 -13.12 -18.43 14.09
N LYS A 114 -14.29 -18.89 13.62
CA LYS A 114 -15.39 -19.38 14.49
C LYS A 114 -15.19 -20.81 14.96
N ASN A 115 -14.33 -21.59 14.30
CA ASN A 115 -14.14 -23.01 14.61
C ASN A 115 -13.06 -23.28 15.66
N LYS A 116 -12.43 -22.25 16.22
CA LYS A 116 -11.64 -22.41 17.44
C LYS A 116 -12.59 -22.47 18.64
N LYS A 117 -12.91 -23.69 19.08
CA LYS A 117 -13.30 -23.91 20.47
C LYS A 117 -12.12 -23.49 21.34
N ILE A 118 -12.40 -22.58 22.25
CA ILE A 118 -11.52 -22.21 23.37
C ILE A 118 -11.31 -23.46 24.23
#